data_AF-A0AAX2M4P2-F1
#
_entry.id   AF-A0AAX2M4P2-F1
#
_cell.length_a   1.000
_cell.length_b   1.000
_cell.length_c   1.000
_cell.angle_alpha   90.00
_cell.angle_beta   90.00
_cell.angle_gamma   90.00
#
_symmetry.space_group_name_H-M   'P 1'
#
loop_
_entity.id
_entity.type
_entity.pdbx_description
1 polymer ?
#
loop_
_entity_poly.entity_id
_entity_poly.type
_entity_poly.pdbx_seq_one_letter_code
_entity_poly.pdbx_strand_id
1 'polypeptide(L)' 'MTNCVNCNESMESLDFVKADVFESQVNGHPTIDLILKCPHCEQQYNTFELVGNLMPIGE' A
#
# COMPACT_ATOMS: atom_id res chain seq x y z
N MET A 1 -0.06 -14.87 -7.68
CA MET A 1 -0.41 -15.45 -6.36
C MET A 1 0.82 -15.33 -5.49
N THR A 2 0.70 -14.63 -4.37
CA THR A 2 1.82 -14.25 -3.51
C THR A 2 1.58 -14.85 -2.13
N ASN A 3 2.64 -15.26 -1.44
CA ASN A 3 2.52 -15.80 -0.08
C ASN A 3 2.81 -14.68 0.93
N CYS A 4 2.06 -14.68 2.04
CA CYS A 4 2.36 -13.79 3.15
C CYS A 4 3.73 -14.13 3.75
N VAL A 5 4.64 -13.16 3.86
CA VAL A 5 5.99 -13.39 4.44
C VAL A 5 5.93 -13.87 5.90
N ASN A 6 4.85 -13.55 6.62
CA ASN A 6 4.69 -13.91 8.02
C ASN A 6 4.04 -15.30 8.22
N CYS A 7 2.84 -15.54 7.67
CA CYS A 7 2.12 -16.80 7.88
C CYS A 7 2.27 -17.82 6.73
N ASN A 8 2.95 -17.44 5.64
CA ASN A 8 3.15 -18.25 4.43
C ASN A 8 1.88 -18.71 3.69
N GLU A 9 0.70 -18.28 4.15
CA GLU A 9 -0.56 -18.51 3.46
C GLU A 9 -0.60 -17.82 2.11
N SER A 10 -1.23 -18.48 1.15
CA SER A 10 -1.43 -17.96 -0.19
C SER A 10 -2.51 -16.87 -0.19
N MET A 11 -2.25 -15.78 -0.91
CA MET A 11 -3.16 -14.66 -1.07
C MET A 11 -3.09 -14.09 -2.48
N GLU A 12 -4.26 -13.67 -3.00
CA GLU A 12 -4.35 -12.95 -4.27
C GLU A 12 -4.07 -11.47 -4.09
N SER A 13 -4.54 -10.89 -2.98
CA SER A 13 -4.36 -9.50 -2.62
C SER A 13 -4.26 -9.33 -1.10
N LEU A 14 -3.77 -8.16 -0.68
CA LEU A 14 -3.81 -7.72 0.71
C LEU A 14 -5.06 -6.87 0.94
N ASP A 15 -5.62 -6.93 2.15
CA ASP A 15 -6.76 -6.11 2.53
C ASP A 15 -6.33 -4.66 2.75
N PHE A 16 -7.17 -3.73 2.30
CA PHE A 16 -6.98 -2.31 2.56
C PHE A 16 -7.13 -1.99 4.05
N VAL A 17 -6.19 -1.24 4.60
CA VAL A 17 -6.31 -0.65 5.94
C VAL A 17 -6.45 0.86 5.84
N LYS A 18 -5.55 1.51 5.10
CA LYS A 18 -5.46 2.97 5.06
C LYS A 18 -4.69 3.46 3.84
N ALA A 19 -5.05 4.63 3.33
CA ALA A 19 -4.25 5.40 2.39
C ALA A 19 -4.36 6.89 2.74
N ASP A 20 -3.27 7.47 3.22
CA ASP A 20 -3.18 8.92 3.48
C ASP A 20 -2.29 9.60 2.43
N VAL A 21 -2.71 10.78 2.00
CA VAL A 21 -1.87 11.64 1.16
C VAL A 21 -1.20 12.69 2.03
N PHE A 22 0.12 12.80 1.91
CA PHE A 22 0.90 13.83 2.59
C PHE A 22 1.96 14.42 1.65
N GLU A 23 2.44 15.61 1.97
CA GLU A 23 3.56 16.22 1.27
C GLU A 23 4.86 15.68 1.87
N SER A 24 5.63 14.94 1.07
CA SER A 24 6.88 14.35 1.55
C SER A 24 7.93 15.43 1.81
N GLN A 25 8.48 15.45 3.02
CA GLN A 25 9.55 16.40 3.38
C GLN A 25 10.88 16.10 2.68
N VAL A 26 11.04 14.91 2.09
CA VAL A 26 12.29 14.47 1.44
C VAL A 26 12.40 15.04 0.03
N ASN A 27 11.28 15.13 -0.70
CA ASN A 27 11.27 15.50 -2.11
C ASN A 27 10.20 16.53 -2.49
N GLY A 28 9.38 16.99 -1.54
CA GLY A 28 8.32 17.99 -1.78
C GLY A 28 7.17 17.48 -2.64
N HIS A 29 7.08 16.17 -2.88
CA HIS A 29 6.04 15.60 -3.74
C HIS A 29 4.90 14.98 -2.92
N PRO A 30 3.64 15.10 -3.37
CA PRO A 30 2.52 14.38 -2.79
C PRO A 30 2.79 12.87 -2.85
N THR A 31 2.74 12.24 -1.69
CA THR A 31 3.06 10.84 -1.48
C THR A 31 1.91 10.18 -0.73
N ILE A 32 1.61 8.95 -1.10
CA ILE A 32 0.60 8.11 -0.47
C ILE A 32 1.31 7.20 0.53
N ASP A 33 0.94 7.30 1.80
CA ASP A 33 1.23 6.27 2.81
C ASP A 33 0.12 5.21 2.74
N LEU A 34 0.43 4.08 2.11
CA LEU A 34 -0.51 2.98 1.91
C LEU A 34 -0.19 1.86 2.91
N ILE A 35 -1.19 1.52 3.73
CA ILE A 35 -1.14 0.39 4.65
C ILE A 35 -2.14 -0.67 4.19
N LEU A 36 -1.62 -1.87 3.99
CA LEU A 36 -2.37 -3.06 3.64
C LEU A 36 -2.13 -4.16 4.69
N LYS A 37 -3.00 -5.16 4.78
CA LYS A 37 -2.82 -6.28 5.71
C LYS A 37 -3.07 -7.64 5.08
N CYS A 38 -2.42 -8.67 5.63
CA CYS A 38 -2.72 -10.05 5.28
C CYS A 38 -4.13 -10.42 5.74
N PRO A 39 -4.98 -11.02 4.88
CA PRO A 39 -6.33 -11.43 5.28
C PRO A 39 -6.36 -12.60 6.27
N HIS A 40 -5.24 -13.34 6.42
CA HIS A 40 -5.17 -14.55 7.23
C HIS A 40 -4.58 -14.33 8.63
N CYS A 41 -3.51 -13.52 8.72
CA CYS A 41 -2.78 -13.31 9.99
C CYS A 41 -2.72 -11.85 10.43
N GLU A 42 -3.41 -10.96 9.71
CA GLU A 42 -3.50 -9.51 9.99
C GLU A 42 -2.16 -8.75 9.96
N GLN A 43 -1.06 -9.40 9.57
CA GLN A 43 0.23 -8.74 9.38
C GLN A 43 0.07 -7.56 8.44
N GLN A 44 0.48 -6.38 8.89
CA GLN A 44 0.41 -5.14 8.11
C GLN A 44 1.70 -4.91 7.32
N TYR A 45 1.54 -4.30 6.16
CA TYR A 45 2.60 -3.90 5.24
C TYR A 45 2.38 -2.44 4.89
N ASN A 46 3.46 -1.65 4.91
CA ASN A 46 3.45 -0.26 4.50
C ASN A 46 4.20 -0.09 3.18
N THR A 47 3.73 0.82 2.32
CA THR A 47 4.47 1.29 1.15
C THR A 47 4.21 2.78 0.92
N PHE A 48 5.17 3.47 0.31
CA PHE A 48 5.06 4.87 -0.06
C PHE A 48 5.07 5.00 -1.57
N GLU A 49 4.01 5.57 -2.14
CA GLU A 49 3.88 5.77 -3.58
C GLU A 49 3.73 7.24 -3.93
N LEU A 50 4.46 7.71 -4.94
CA LEU A 50 4.28 9.07 -5.43
C LEU A 50 2.96 9.18 -6.17
N VAL A 51 2.17 10.21 -5.86
CA VAL A 51 0.91 10.47 -6.57
C VAL A 51 1.15 10.64 -8.08
N GLY A 52 2.31 11.22 -8.45
CA GLY A 52 2.70 11.41 -9.86
C GLY A 52 2.97 10.10 -10.64
N ASN A 53 3.10 8.96 -9.96
CA ASN A 53 3.24 7.65 -10.61
C ASN A 53 1.88 6.99 -10.89
N LEU A 54 0.80 7.52 -10.33
CA LEU A 54 -0.54 6.95 -10.47
C LEU A 54 -1.20 7.41 -11.77
N MET A 55 -1.95 6.50 -12.38
CA MET A 55 -2.82 6.83 -13.50
C MET A 55 -4.16 7.35 -12.97
N PRO A 56 -4.61 8.55 -13.37
CA PRO A 56 -5.93 9.06 -13.00
C PRO A 56 -7.04 8.14 -13.50
N ILE A 57 -8.06 7.91 -12.68
CA ILE A 57 -9.24 7.13 -13.04
C ILE A 57 -10.30 8.10 -13.57
N GLY A 58 -10.06 8.66 -14.76
CA GLY A 58 -11.00 9.55 -15.45
C GLY A 58 -10.32 10.76 -16.10
N GLU A 59 -10.33 10.76 -17.44
CA GLU A 59 -10.37 11.98 -18.27
C GLU A 59 -11.66 11.97 -19.08
#